data_AF-A0A4Y2P8B1-F1
#
_entry.id   AF-A0A4Y2P8B1-F1
#
_cell.length_a   1.000
_cell.length_b   1.000
_cell.length_c   1.000
_cell.angle_alpha   90.00
_cell.angle_beta   90.00
_cell.angle_gamma   90.00
#
_symmetry.space_group_name_H-M   'P 1'
#
loop_
_entity.id
_entity.type
_entity.pdbx_description
1 polymer ?
#
loop_
_entity_poly.entity_id
_entity_poly.type
_entity_poly.pdbx_seq_one_letter_code
_entity_poly.pdbx_strand_id
1 'polypeptide(L)'
;MNTVELRKWRVSPKFIFILVRVYIFERIISSSLKILRKLFNSCYCCDLPDKTKSQEPSQNAPNSSKKSVCVKKEIGLFSGVSMTLGSIIGAGIFVSPQGVLKNAGSVGLSLGVWIFTGVFSMIGGMCFAELGTSIPASGCYFTYIQMSFGEILAFLYLWAEVVVLTPVSLAIASLTFSNYVLEPLVPTCIVPANAVRFVAALPI
;
A
#
# COMPACT_ATOMS: atom_id res chain seq x y z
N MET A 1 -21.27 -47.33 30.92
CA MET A 1 -19.80 -47.33 31.06
C MET A 1 -19.22 -47.73 29.71
N ASN A 2 -18.53 -46.89 28.92
CA ASN A 2 -17.70 -45.76 29.30
C ASN A 2 -17.74 -44.61 28.28
N THR A 3 -17.83 -43.42 28.84
CA THR A 3 -17.77 -42.09 28.26
C THR A 3 -16.34 -41.55 28.30
N VAL A 4 -15.40 -42.00 27.44
CA VAL A 4 -14.09 -41.31 27.32
C VAL A 4 -13.42 -41.60 25.96
N GLU A 5 -13.73 -40.82 24.92
CA GLU A 5 -12.76 -40.53 23.82
C GLU A 5 -13.15 -39.30 22.97
N LEU A 6 -14.00 -38.40 23.50
CA LEU A 6 -14.22 -37.06 22.93
C LEU A 6 -13.17 -36.06 23.42
N ARG A 7 -11.88 -36.33 23.27
CA ARG A 7 -10.86 -35.33 23.63
C ARG A 7 -9.49 -35.51 22.96
N LYS A 8 -9.40 -35.34 21.63
CA LYS A 8 -8.12 -34.94 21.02
C LYS A 8 -8.18 -34.24 19.66
N TRP A 9 -9.12 -33.32 19.48
CA TRP A 9 -8.85 -32.19 18.56
C TRP A 9 -7.87 -31.24 19.24
N ARG A 10 -6.58 -31.59 19.23
CA ARG A 10 -5.49 -30.66 19.55
C ARG A 10 -5.43 -29.67 18.41
N VAL A 11 -6.30 -28.66 18.46
CA VAL A 11 -6.26 -27.50 17.59
C VAL A 11 -4.86 -26.91 17.75
N SER A 12 -4.03 -27.09 16.73
CA SER A 12 -2.66 -26.59 16.73
C SER A 12 -2.73 -25.08 16.95
N PRO A 13 -1.83 -24.45 17.75
CA PRO A 13 -1.84 -22.99 17.93
C PRO A 13 -1.76 -22.23 16.59
N LYS A 14 -1.20 -22.87 15.54
CA LYS A 14 -1.21 -22.39 14.15
C LYS A 14 -2.62 -22.33 13.53
N PHE A 15 -3.50 -23.27 13.87
CA PHE A 15 -4.88 -23.35 13.38
C PHE A 15 -5.78 -22.30 14.06
N ILE A 16 -5.56 -22.03 15.35
CA ILE A 16 -6.18 -20.90 16.06
C ILE A 16 -5.70 -19.57 15.48
N PHE A 17 -4.42 -19.42 15.15
CA PHE A 17 -3.92 -18.20 14.50
C PHE A 17 -4.50 -17.98 13.09
N ILE A 18 -4.67 -19.05 12.31
CA ILE A 18 -5.31 -19.01 11.00
C ILE A 18 -6.79 -18.67 11.16
N LEU A 19 -7.50 -19.31 12.08
CA LEU A 19 -8.91 -19.02 12.36
C LEU A 19 -9.11 -17.61 12.92
N VAL A 20 -8.22 -17.10 13.76
CA VAL A 20 -8.27 -15.71 14.25
C VAL A 20 -7.96 -14.74 13.11
N ARG A 21 -7.03 -15.05 12.20
CA ARG A 21 -6.81 -14.23 11.00
C ARG A 21 -7.99 -14.25 10.04
N VAL A 22 -8.59 -15.42 9.80
CA VAL A 22 -9.79 -15.58 8.96
C VAL A 22 -11.02 -14.95 9.62
N TYR A 23 -11.14 -15.02 10.95
CA TYR A 23 -12.23 -14.41 11.72
C TYR A 23 -12.09 -12.89 11.83
N ILE A 24 -10.86 -12.38 11.98
CA ILE A 24 -10.56 -10.95 11.85
C ILE A 24 -10.84 -10.51 10.42
N PHE A 25 -10.47 -11.29 9.41
CA PHE A 25 -10.74 -11.01 7.99
C PHE A 25 -12.25 -10.99 7.71
N GLU A 26 -13.03 -11.96 8.20
CA GLU A 26 -14.49 -11.96 8.10
C GLU A 26 -15.15 -10.84 8.90
N ARG A 27 -14.66 -10.52 10.10
CA ARG A 27 -15.18 -9.38 10.88
C ARG A 27 -14.80 -8.04 10.27
N ILE A 28 -13.63 -7.94 9.66
CA ILE A 28 -13.20 -6.76 8.91
C ILE A 28 -14.03 -6.64 7.64
N ILE A 29 -14.20 -7.69 6.84
CA ILE A 29 -15.12 -7.71 5.69
C ILE A 29 -16.52 -7.32 6.13
N SER A 30 -17.05 -7.90 7.22
CA SER A 30 -18.38 -7.60 7.73
C SER A 30 -18.51 -6.16 8.25
N SER A 31 -17.47 -5.64 8.91
CA SER A 31 -17.44 -4.25 9.40
C SER A 31 -17.27 -3.26 8.24
N SER A 32 -16.46 -3.61 7.25
CA SER A 32 -16.24 -2.92 5.99
C SER A 32 -17.51 -2.95 5.14
N LEU A 33 -18.27 -4.04 5.07
CA LEU A 33 -19.58 -4.10 4.41
C LEU A 33 -20.64 -3.26 5.14
N LYS A 34 -20.57 -3.20 6.49
CA LYS A 34 -21.43 -2.33 7.30
C LYS A 34 -21.07 -0.87 7.11
N ILE A 35 -19.79 -0.54 7.04
CA ILE A 35 -19.27 0.79 6.69
C ILE A 35 -19.64 1.14 5.26
N LEU A 36 -19.52 0.22 4.31
CA LEU A 36 -19.96 0.37 2.93
C LEU A 36 -21.45 0.66 2.88
N ARG A 37 -22.29 -0.09 3.61
CA ARG A 37 -23.73 0.14 3.71
C ARG A 37 -24.06 1.47 4.43
N LYS A 38 -23.20 1.93 5.35
CA LYS A 38 -23.32 3.21 6.05
C LYS A 38 -22.87 4.39 5.19
N LEU A 39 -21.85 4.21 4.34
CA LEU A 39 -21.38 5.15 3.33
C LEU A 39 -22.37 5.25 2.18
N PHE A 40 -22.97 4.13 1.76
CA PHE A 40 -24.03 4.09 0.74
C PHE A 40 -25.32 4.81 1.20
N ASN A 41 -25.63 4.77 2.50
CA ASN A 41 -26.78 5.49 3.08
C ASN A 41 -26.47 6.92 3.54
N SER A 42 -25.20 7.34 3.50
CA SER A 42 -24.76 8.66 3.96
C SER A 42 -23.83 9.28 2.94
N CYS A 43 -24.42 9.70 1.82
CA CYS A 43 -23.84 10.72 0.94
C CYS A 43 -22.47 10.38 0.32
N TYR A 44 -22.49 9.76 -0.87
CA TYR A 44 -21.79 10.37 -2.00
C TYR A 44 -22.87 10.89 -2.95
N CYS A 45 -23.60 11.93 -2.51
CA CYS A 45 -24.18 12.84 -3.47
C CYS A 45 -23.03 13.33 -4.35
N CYS A 46 -23.27 13.33 -5.65
CA CYS A 46 -22.56 14.17 -6.59
C CYS A 46 -22.36 15.57 -6.02
N ASP A 47 -21.17 15.85 -5.51
CA ASP A 47 -20.54 17.16 -5.66
C ASP A 47 -19.33 16.93 -6.57
N LEU A 48 -19.61 16.77 -7.86
CA LEU A 48 -18.81 17.51 -8.82
C LEU A 48 -19.19 18.99 -8.62
N PRO A 49 -18.33 19.84 -8.05
CA PRO A 49 -18.40 21.25 -8.41
C PRO A 49 -17.95 21.35 -9.87
N ASP A 50 -18.94 21.56 -10.74
CA ASP A 50 -18.77 22.28 -12.00
C ASP A 50 -17.97 23.57 -11.76
N LYS A 51 -17.20 23.99 -12.78
CA LYS A 51 -16.30 25.15 -12.90
C LYS A 51 -14.81 24.92 -12.58
N THR A 52 -14.08 24.51 -13.62
CA THR A 52 -12.83 25.20 -13.97
C THR A 52 -13.14 26.69 -14.14
N LYS A 53 -13.03 27.47 -13.08
CA LYS A 53 -12.73 28.89 -13.16
C LYS A 53 -11.35 29.08 -12.56
N SER A 54 -10.36 29.24 -13.43
CA SER A 54 -9.21 30.07 -13.12
C SER A 54 -9.77 31.40 -12.61
N GLN A 55 -9.54 31.70 -11.33
CA GLN A 55 -9.89 32.98 -10.73
C GLN A 55 -8.92 34.04 -11.26
N GLU A 56 -9.36 34.82 -12.25
CA GLU A 56 -9.04 36.24 -12.31
C GLU A 56 -10.12 37.01 -11.56
N PRO A 57 -9.79 37.84 -10.56
CA PRO A 57 -10.74 38.78 -9.98
C PRO A 57 -10.45 40.21 -10.48
N SER A 58 -11.31 40.71 -11.37
CA SER A 58 -11.62 42.15 -11.45
C SER A 58 -12.83 42.47 -10.55
N GLN A 59 -12.75 43.66 -9.96
CA GLN A 59 -13.39 44.16 -8.75
C GLN A 59 -14.93 44.30 -8.80
N ASN A 60 -15.60 44.14 -7.64
CA ASN A 60 -16.60 45.09 -7.08
C ASN A 60 -17.01 44.69 -5.63
N ALA A 61 -17.12 45.70 -4.77
CA ALA A 61 -17.20 45.67 -3.29
C ALA A 61 -18.62 45.42 -2.71
N PRO A 62 -18.88 45.55 -1.37
CA PRO A 62 -18.17 45.09 -0.18
C PRO A 62 -19.07 44.24 0.78
N ASN A 63 -18.50 43.31 1.57
CA ASN A 63 -18.47 43.34 3.05
C ASN A 63 -18.22 41.94 3.68
N SER A 64 -17.36 41.93 4.70
CA SER A 64 -17.05 40.83 5.64
C SER A 64 -16.24 39.64 5.08
N SER A 65 -14.91 39.79 4.96
CA SER A 65 -14.04 38.73 4.43
C SER A 65 -13.57 37.74 5.52
N LYS A 66 -14.14 36.52 5.52
CA LYS A 66 -13.42 35.31 5.96
C LYS A 66 -12.13 35.22 5.14
N LYS A 67 -10.95 35.38 5.76
CA LYS A 67 -9.67 35.09 5.09
C LYS A 67 -9.59 33.58 4.82
N SER A 68 -9.99 33.14 3.63
CA SER A 68 -9.63 31.82 3.12
C SER A 68 -8.11 31.81 2.91
N VAL A 69 -7.39 31.05 3.73
CA VAL A 69 -5.96 30.81 3.56
C VAL A 69 -5.78 30.04 2.26
N CYS A 70 -5.38 30.73 1.19
CA CYS A 70 -5.03 30.12 -0.09
C CYS A 70 -3.56 29.71 -0.02
N VAL A 71 -3.29 28.41 0.02
CA VAL A 71 -1.92 27.87 0.02
C VAL A 71 -1.37 28.03 -1.41
N LYS A 72 -0.24 28.73 -1.54
CA LYS A 72 0.48 28.83 -2.81
C LYS A 72 0.97 27.43 -3.20
N LYS A 73 0.35 26.82 -4.21
CA LYS A 73 0.75 25.50 -4.73
C LYS A 73 1.99 25.64 -5.61
N GLU A 74 3.15 25.79 -4.99
CA GLU A 74 4.44 25.77 -5.69
C GLU A 74 5.25 24.56 -5.24
N ILE A 75 4.98 23.41 -5.86
CA ILE A 75 5.93 22.30 -5.87
C ILE A 75 6.79 22.52 -7.12
N GLY A 76 8.04 22.96 -6.93
CA GLY A 76 8.97 23.11 -8.03
C GLY A 76 9.34 21.76 -8.66
N LEU A 77 9.75 21.76 -9.94
CA LEU A 77 10.12 20.55 -10.69
C LEU A 77 11.13 19.68 -9.92
N PHE A 78 12.19 20.31 -9.40
CA PHE A 78 13.23 19.60 -8.66
C PHE A 78 12.71 18.97 -7.35
N SER A 79 11.85 19.69 -6.62
CA SER A 79 11.21 19.19 -5.40
C SER A 79 10.33 17.97 -5.71
N GLY A 80 9.50 18.06 -6.76
CA GLY A 80 8.68 16.94 -7.22
C GLY A 80 9.50 15.71 -7.59
N VAL A 81 10.55 15.88 -8.40
CA VAL A 81 11.44 14.77 -8.81
C VAL A 81 12.13 14.14 -7.59
N SER A 82 12.66 14.94 -6.67
CA SER A 82 13.29 14.41 -5.45
C SER A 82 12.33 13.63 -4.56
N MET A 83 11.07 14.08 -4.44
CA MET A 83 10.04 13.40 -3.67
C MET A 83 9.66 12.07 -4.30
N THR A 84 9.50 12.04 -5.62
CA THR A 84 9.24 10.80 -6.37
C THR A 84 10.40 9.82 -6.23
N LEU A 85 11.64 10.25 -6.41
CA LEU A 85 12.83 9.38 -6.24
C LEU A 85 12.93 8.82 -4.81
N GLY A 86 12.67 9.63 -3.79
CA GLY A 86 12.65 9.19 -2.40
C GLY A 86 11.56 8.17 -2.09
N SER A 87 10.42 8.24 -2.80
CA SER A 87 9.33 7.27 -2.65
C SER A 87 9.59 5.93 -3.35
N ILE A 88 10.38 5.92 -4.43
CA ILE A 88 10.68 4.72 -5.23
C ILE A 88 11.86 3.94 -4.64
N ILE A 89 12.91 4.65 -4.19
CA ILE A 89 14.11 4.02 -3.64
C ILE A 89 13.84 3.58 -2.20
N GLY A 90 13.65 2.28 -2.00
CA GLY A 90 13.42 1.67 -0.69
C GLY A 90 14.38 0.54 -0.35
N ALA A 91 14.11 -0.15 0.76
CA ALA A 91 14.93 -1.28 1.25
C ALA A 91 14.97 -2.50 0.31
N GLY A 92 14.10 -2.54 -0.71
CA GLY A 92 14.03 -3.64 -1.68
C GLY A 92 15.33 -3.86 -2.46
N ILE A 93 16.15 -2.82 -2.66
CA ILE A 93 17.42 -2.95 -3.39
C ILE A 93 18.41 -3.91 -2.71
N PHE A 94 18.30 -4.11 -1.40
CA PHE A 94 19.18 -5.03 -0.68
C PHE A 94 18.74 -6.49 -0.81
N VAL A 95 17.43 -6.73 -0.95
CA VAL A 95 16.85 -8.10 -1.00
C VAL A 95 16.72 -8.61 -2.43
N SER A 96 16.27 -7.76 -3.35
CA SER A 96 15.91 -8.15 -4.71
C SER A 96 17.05 -8.74 -5.56
N PRO A 97 18.31 -8.25 -5.50
CA PRO A 97 19.40 -8.79 -6.33
C PRO A 97 19.69 -10.27 -6.06
N GLN A 98 19.68 -10.69 -4.79
CA GLN A 98 19.88 -12.10 -4.43
C GLN A 98 18.73 -12.98 -4.96
N GLY A 99 17.49 -12.48 -4.91
CA GLY A 99 16.32 -13.19 -5.45
C GLY A 99 16.37 -13.32 -6.96
N VAL A 100 16.71 -12.26 -7.69
CA VAL A 100 16.80 -12.27 -9.16
C VAL A 100 17.94 -13.17 -9.61
N LEU A 101 19.12 -13.10 -8.99
CA LEU A 101 20.27 -13.92 -9.38
C LEU A 101 20.03 -15.41 -9.15
N LYS A 102 19.40 -15.79 -8.03
CA LYS A 102 19.05 -17.19 -7.74
C LYS A 102 18.07 -17.77 -8.75
N ASN A 103 17.12 -16.98 -9.24
CA ASN A 103 16.11 -17.45 -10.22
C ASN A 103 16.60 -17.37 -11.67
N ALA A 104 17.44 -16.38 -12.00
CA ALA A 104 17.96 -16.19 -13.36
C ALA A 104 19.14 -17.13 -13.68
N GLY A 105 19.87 -17.61 -12.67
CA GLY A 105 20.99 -18.56 -12.81
C GLY A 105 22.28 -17.99 -13.43
N SER A 106 22.19 -16.87 -14.17
CA SER A 106 23.34 -16.18 -14.79
C SER A 106 23.29 -14.68 -14.52
N VAL A 107 24.47 -14.07 -14.35
CA VAL A 107 24.62 -12.64 -14.08
C VAL A 107 24.12 -11.80 -15.25
N GLY A 108 24.42 -12.19 -16.50
CA GLY A 108 23.96 -11.46 -17.68
C GLY A 108 22.44 -11.43 -17.82
N LEU A 109 21.79 -12.55 -17.50
CA LEU A 109 20.33 -12.67 -17.55
C LEU A 109 19.68 -11.85 -16.41
N SER A 110 20.30 -11.81 -15.23
CA SER A 110 19.84 -10.95 -14.12
C SER A 110 19.89 -9.45 -14.45
N LEU A 111 20.94 -8.97 -15.14
CA LEU A 111 21.04 -7.59 -15.59
C LEU A 111 19.98 -7.26 -16.65
N GLY A 112 19.70 -8.21 -17.56
CA GLY A 112 18.61 -8.07 -18.53
C GLY A 112 17.24 -7.90 -17.89
N VAL A 113 16.94 -8.67 -16.83
CA VAL A 113 15.68 -8.55 -16.06
C VAL A 113 15.56 -7.18 -15.39
N TRP A 114 16.65 -6.65 -14.85
CA TRP A 114 16.67 -5.31 -14.25
C TRP A 114 16.37 -4.22 -15.27
N ILE A 115 17.01 -4.26 -16.44
CA ILE A 115 16.77 -3.30 -17.53
C ILE A 115 15.32 -3.41 -18.02
N PHE A 116 14.83 -4.63 -18.25
CA PHE A 116 13.46 -4.88 -18.70
C PHE A 116 12.42 -4.33 -17.71
N THR A 117 12.61 -4.59 -16.41
CA THR A 117 11.72 -4.08 -15.36
C THR A 117 11.76 -2.55 -15.28
N GLY A 118 12.94 -1.94 -15.49
CA GLY A 118 13.08 -0.49 -15.56
C GLY A 118 12.30 0.13 -16.71
N VAL A 119 12.40 -0.44 -17.91
CA VAL A 119 11.65 0.01 -19.10
C VAL A 119 10.14 -0.18 -18.89
N PHE A 120 9.73 -1.33 -18.36
CA PHE A 120 8.32 -1.60 -18.05
C PHE A 120 7.74 -0.58 -17.05
N SER A 121 8.50 -0.26 -16.01
CA SER A 121 8.12 0.76 -15.02
C SER A 121 8.02 2.15 -15.64
N MET A 122 8.92 2.51 -16.56
CA MET A 122 8.88 3.79 -17.26
C MET A 122 7.62 3.94 -18.11
N ILE A 123 7.23 2.90 -18.84
CA ILE A 123 5.98 2.88 -19.63
C ILE A 123 4.76 3.05 -18.70
N GLY A 124 4.70 2.29 -17.60
CA GLY A 124 3.63 2.42 -16.61
C GLY A 124 3.57 3.83 -16.01
N GLY A 125 4.72 4.42 -15.70
CA GLY A 125 4.83 5.78 -15.19
C GLY A 125 4.31 6.84 -16.17
N MET A 126 4.58 6.69 -17.47
CA MET A 126 4.01 7.59 -18.50
C MET A 126 2.49 7.49 -18.56
N CYS A 127 1.93 6.27 -18.56
CA CYS A 127 0.48 6.09 -18.55
C CYS A 127 -0.17 6.72 -17.31
N PHE A 128 0.44 6.56 -16.13
CA PHE A 128 -0.04 7.21 -14.91
C PHE A 128 0.13 8.73 -14.92
N ALA A 129 1.15 9.26 -15.61
CA ALA A 129 1.31 10.71 -15.79
C ALA A 129 0.21 11.31 -16.68
N GLU A 130 -0.18 10.63 -17.76
CA GLU A 130 -1.33 11.03 -18.60
C GLU A 130 -2.65 10.97 -17.81
N LEU A 131 -2.83 9.93 -17.00
CA LEU A 131 -4.00 9.81 -16.13
C LEU A 131 -4.04 10.89 -15.04
N GLY A 132 -2.87 11.21 -14.46
CA GLY A 132 -2.72 12.24 -13.42
C GLY A 132 -2.94 13.66 -13.92
N THR A 133 -2.66 13.93 -15.19
CA THR A 133 -2.89 15.23 -15.82
C THR A 133 -4.31 15.40 -16.35
N SER A 134 -4.96 14.31 -16.78
CA SER A 134 -6.34 14.34 -17.27
C SER A 134 -7.39 14.44 -16.15
N ILE A 135 -7.16 13.82 -14.99
CA ILE A 135 -8.10 13.81 -13.86
C ILE A 135 -7.41 14.42 -12.63
N PRO A 136 -7.48 15.76 -12.44
CA PRO A 136 -6.87 16.47 -11.32
C PRO A 136 -7.73 16.37 -10.06
N ALA A 137 -8.08 15.15 -9.65
CA ALA A 137 -8.88 14.88 -8.46
C ALA A 137 -8.01 14.35 -7.31
N SER A 138 -8.37 14.74 -6.09
CA SER A 138 -7.76 14.23 -4.86
C SER A 138 -8.13 12.75 -4.68
N GLY A 139 -7.17 11.89 -4.34
CA GLY A 139 -7.43 10.48 -3.98
C GLY A 139 -6.66 9.41 -4.79
N CYS A 140 -5.79 9.81 -5.72
CA CYS A 140 -4.87 8.90 -6.44
C CYS A 140 -5.61 7.71 -7.07
N TYR A 141 -5.10 6.48 -6.91
CA TYR A 141 -5.63 5.25 -7.49
C TYR A 141 -7.12 5.01 -7.19
N PHE A 142 -7.57 5.34 -5.99
CA PHE A 142 -8.97 5.14 -5.59
C PHE A 142 -9.92 5.94 -6.48
N THR A 143 -9.62 7.21 -6.74
CA THR A 143 -10.46 8.10 -7.55
C THR A 143 -10.53 7.66 -9.01
N TYR A 144 -9.41 7.16 -9.57
CA TYR A 144 -9.40 6.65 -10.95
C TYR A 144 -10.26 5.39 -11.13
N ILE A 145 -10.20 4.47 -10.16
CA ILE A 145 -10.99 3.25 -10.19
C ILE A 145 -12.46 3.57 -9.95
N GLN A 146 -12.78 4.50 -9.04
CA GLN A 146 -14.15 4.91 -8.78
C GLN A 146 -14.81 5.53 -10.01
N MET A 147 -14.10 6.41 -10.74
CA MET A 147 -14.61 7.04 -11.96
C MET A 147 -14.80 6.05 -13.12
N SER A 148 -13.95 5.03 -13.22
CA SER A 148 -13.95 4.10 -14.37
C SER A 148 -14.85 2.88 -14.15
N PHE A 149 -14.87 2.33 -12.93
CA PHE A 149 -15.50 1.04 -12.60
C PHE A 149 -16.58 1.14 -11.50
N GLY A 150 -16.82 2.32 -10.96
CA GLY A 150 -17.80 2.56 -9.90
C GLY A 150 -17.29 2.28 -8.49
N GLU A 151 -18.17 2.54 -7.51
CA GLU A 151 -17.79 2.62 -6.09
C GLU A 151 -17.44 1.26 -5.46
N ILE A 152 -18.12 0.19 -5.88
CA ILE A 152 -17.91 -1.15 -5.30
C ILE A 152 -16.49 -1.66 -5.62
N LEU A 153 -16.02 -1.44 -6.85
CA LEU A 153 -14.70 -1.91 -7.26
C LEU A 153 -13.58 -1.07 -6.63
N ALA A 154 -13.78 0.24 -6.51
CA ALA A 154 -12.86 1.13 -5.82
C ALA A 154 -12.72 0.77 -4.33
N PHE A 155 -13.84 0.41 -3.69
CA PHE A 155 -13.82 -0.07 -2.31
C PHE A 155 -13.09 -1.40 -2.15
N LEU A 156 -13.33 -2.37 -3.02
CA LEU A 156 -12.65 -3.67 -2.98
C LEU A 156 -11.13 -3.53 -3.14
N TYR A 157 -10.70 -2.63 -4.04
CA TYR A 157 -9.29 -2.32 -4.22
C TYR A 157 -8.68 -1.74 -2.94
N LEU A 158 -9.27 -0.67 -2.39
CA LEU A 158 -8.78 -0.02 -1.18
C LEU A 158 -8.76 -0.98 0.02
N TRP A 159 -9.80 -1.83 0.11
CA TRP A 159 -9.89 -2.83 1.15
C TRP A 159 -8.76 -3.87 1.04
N ALA A 160 -8.50 -4.40 -0.16
CA ALA A 160 -7.39 -5.33 -0.39
C ALA A 160 -6.03 -4.66 -0.12
N GLU A 161 -5.88 -3.39 -0.47
CA GLU A 161 -4.67 -2.62 -0.23
C GLU A 161 -4.37 -2.46 1.27
N VAL A 162 -5.37 -2.12 2.06
CA VAL A 162 -5.22 -1.92 3.52
C VAL A 162 -5.06 -3.25 4.26
N VAL A 163 -5.82 -4.28 3.89
CA VAL A 163 -5.85 -5.56 4.63
C VAL A 163 -4.73 -6.50 4.21
N VAL A 164 -4.28 -6.44 2.95
CA VAL A 164 -3.30 -7.38 2.40
C VAL A 164 -2.00 -6.68 2.03
N LEU A 165 -2.03 -5.71 1.12
CA LEU A 165 -0.79 -5.17 0.53
C LEU A 165 0.05 -4.40 1.56
N THR A 166 -0.58 -3.53 2.34
CA THR A 166 0.09 -2.71 3.36
C THR A 166 0.77 -3.56 4.44
N PRO A 167 0.08 -4.50 5.12
CA PRO A 167 0.72 -5.30 6.16
C PRO A 167 1.75 -6.28 5.61
N VAL A 168 1.58 -6.80 4.39
CA VAL A 168 2.60 -7.64 3.74
C VAL A 168 3.88 -6.85 3.49
N SER A 169 3.77 -5.61 3.01
CA SER A 169 4.92 -4.74 2.76
C SER A 169 5.70 -4.43 4.04
N LEU A 170 4.98 -4.12 5.14
CA LEU A 170 5.59 -3.91 6.46
C LEU A 170 6.25 -5.18 7.00
N ALA A 171 5.61 -6.35 6.82
CA ALA A 171 6.17 -7.63 7.26
C ALA A 171 7.44 -8.01 6.49
N ILE A 172 7.50 -7.75 5.18
CA ILE A 172 8.70 -7.97 4.38
C ILE A 172 9.82 -7.04 4.87
N ALA A 173 9.52 -5.76 5.12
CA ALA A 173 10.49 -4.81 5.63
C ALA A 173 11.03 -5.21 7.01
N SER A 174 10.17 -5.65 7.94
CA SER A 174 10.60 -6.06 9.29
C SER A 174 11.43 -7.35 9.28
N LEU A 175 11.05 -8.33 8.46
CA LEU A 175 11.82 -9.56 8.27
C LEU A 175 13.18 -9.26 7.65
N THR A 176 13.22 -8.37 6.66
CA THR A 176 14.45 -7.93 6.03
C THR A 176 15.37 -7.28 7.06
N PHE A 177 14.87 -6.29 7.79
CA PHE A 177 15.60 -5.61 8.87
C PHE A 177 16.19 -6.60 9.87
N SER A 178 15.39 -7.59 10.30
CA SER A 178 15.83 -8.58 11.28
C SER A 178 16.95 -9.47 10.78
N ASN A 179 16.91 -9.90 9.51
CA ASN A 179 18.00 -10.67 8.91
C ASN A 179 19.28 -9.83 8.83
N TYR A 180 19.19 -8.58 8.36
CA TYR A 180 20.36 -7.70 8.24
C TYR A 180 20.99 -7.34 9.60
N VAL A 181 20.20 -7.21 10.67
CA VAL A 181 20.73 -6.92 12.02
C VAL A 181 21.37 -8.16 12.66
N LEU A 182 20.83 -9.35 12.42
CA LEU A 182 21.32 -10.59 13.04
C LEU A 182 22.55 -11.17 12.35
N GLU A 183 22.71 -10.95 11.05
CA GLU A 183 23.85 -11.45 10.25
C GLU A 183 25.24 -11.04 10.79
N PRO A 184 25.49 -9.78 11.22
CA PRO A 184 26.77 -9.41 11.83
C PRO A 184 26.97 -9.92 13.26
N LEU A 185 25.88 -10.21 13.99
CA LEU A 185 25.96 -10.65 15.39
C LEU A 185 26.29 -12.14 15.53
N VAL A 186 25.99 -12.95 14.51
CA VAL A 186 26.24 -14.40 14.53
C VAL A 186 26.85 -14.86 13.20
N PRO A 187 28.10 -14.47 12.89
CA PRO A 187 28.71 -14.71 11.57
C PRO A 187 28.98 -16.19 11.26
N THR A 188 29.00 -17.07 12.27
CA THR A 188 29.40 -18.48 12.12
C THR A 188 28.24 -19.48 12.22
N CYS A 189 27.01 -19.04 12.52
CA CYS A 189 25.88 -19.95 12.72
C CYS A 189 24.68 -19.56 11.86
N ILE A 190 23.91 -20.57 11.44
CA ILE A 190 22.61 -20.37 10.81
C ILE A 190 21.67 -19.74 11.84
N VAL A 191 21.18 -18.53 11.55
CA VAL A 191 20.28 -17.81 12.45
C VAL A 191 18.98 -18.64 12.61
N PRO A 192 18.61 -19.05 13.83
CA PRO A 192 17.42 -19.85 14.04
C PRO A 192 16.17 -19.05 13.69
N ALA A 193 15.24 -19.65 12.95
CA ALA A 193 14.03 -18.99 12.44
C ALA A 193 13.17 -18.33 13.54
N ASN A 194 13.23 -18.83 14.77
CA ASN A 194 12.52 -18.24 15.90
C ASN A 194 13.12 -16.89 16.30
N ALA A 195 14.45 -16.74 16.29
CA ALA A 195 15.13 -15.49 16.64
C ALA A 195 14.82 -14.38 15.63
N VAL A 196 14.84 -14.69 14.33
CA VAL A 196 14.46 -13.75 13.27
C VAL A 196 13.03 -13.25 13.47
N ARG A 197 12.10 -14.15 13.85
CA ARG A 197 10.69 -13.79 14.09
C ARG A 197 10.50 -12.93 15.32
N PHE A 198 11.26 -13.16 16.40
CA PHE A 198 11.19 -12.31 17.59
C PHE A 198 11.71 -10.91 17.31
N VAL A 199 12.84 -10.79 16.62
CA VAL A 199 13.40 -9.49 16.23
C VAL A 199 12.49 -8.77 15.23
N ALA A 200 11.86 -9.51 14.30
CA ALA A 200 10.93 -8.95 13.31
C ALA A 200 9.60 -8.46 13.90
N ALA A 201 9.27 -8.90 15.11
CA ALA A 201 8.10 -8.46 15.84
C ALA A 201 8.33 -7.19 16.68
N LEU A 202 9.56 -6.71 16.81
CA LEU A 202 9.88 -5.47 17.53
C LEU A 202 9.52 -4.17 16.76
N PRO A 203 9.76 -4.07 15.44
CA PRO A 203 9.47 -2.85 14.69
C PRO A 203 8.02 -2.74 14.18
N ILE A 204 7.13 -3.69 14.52
CA ILE A 204 5.69 -3.70 14.19
C ILE A 204 4.89 -3.45 15.46
#